data_AF-A0A8K0IY29-F1
#
_entry.id   AF-A0A8K0IY29-F1
#
_cell.length_a   1.000
_cell.length_b   1.000
_cell.length_c   1.000
_cell.angle_alpha   90.00
_cell.angle_beta   90.00
_cell.angle_gamma   90.00
#
_symmetry.space_group_name_H-M   'P 1'
#
loop_
_entity.id
_entity.type
_entity.pdbx_description
1 polymer ?
#
loop_
_entity_poly.entity_id
_entity_poly.type
_entity_poly.pdbx_seq_one_letter_code
_entity_poly.pdbx_strand_id
1 'polypeptide(L)'
;MLWDRRPIDWLDFCCYCHDIGYDTHDQAKLLKADLAFLECLEKPRMATKGGAHVAFLYRAMCIAGLRYILIPYRMQLLRLQPGPSFVDVFGNLMSKVTMPGKVATTNHKERL
;
A
#
# COMPACT_ATOMS: atom_id res chain seq x y z
N MET A 1 3.54 -25.04 10.91
CA MET A 1 3.26 -23.72 10.33
C MET A 1 1.88 -23.27 10.81
N LEU A 2 1.79 -22.14 11.51
CA LEU A 2 0.51 -21.54 11.94
C LEU A 2 -0.18 -20.83 10.76
N TRP A 3 0.63 -20.25 9.86
CA TRP A 3 0.21 -19.44 8.71
C TRP A 3 -0.38 -20.23 7.53
N ASP A 4 -0.18 -21.55 7.47
CA ASP A 4 -0.76 -22.42 6.42
C ASP A 4 -2.21 -22.85 6.73
N ARG A 5 -2.75 -22.42 7.87
CA ARG A 5 -4.11 -22.77 8.29
C ARG A 5 -5.10 -21.76 7.73
N ARG A 6 -6.28 -22.26 7.36
CA ARG A 6 -7.40 -21.38 6.96
C ARG A 6 -7.85 -20.55 8.17
N PRO A 7 -8.29 -19.30 7.94
CA PRO A 7 -8.85 -18.48 9.01
C PRO A 7 -10.02 -19.18 9.71
N ILE A 8 -10.04 -19.11 11.04
CA ILE A 8 -10.96 -19.87 11.90
C ILE A 8 -12.33 -19.21 11.96
N ASP A 9 -12.34 -17.88 11.99
CA ASP A 9 -13.53 -17.04 12.03
C ASP A 9 -13.36 -15.77 11.20
N TRP A 10 -14.35 -14.87 11.26
CA TRP A 10 -14.30 -13.67 10.45
C TRP A 10 -13.20 -12.69 10.88
N LEU A 11 -12.96 -12.55 12.18
CA LEU A 11 -11.93 -11.63 12.67
C LEU A 11 -10.55 -12.10 12.19
N ASP A 12 -10.28 -13.40 12.31
CA ASP A 12 -9.07 -14.04 11.80
C ASP A 12 -8.95 -13.87 10.27
N PHE A 13 -10.06 -13.98 9.53
CA PHE A 13 -10.06 -13.74 8.09
C PHE A 13 -9.66 -12.30 7.73
N CYS A 14 -10.19 -11.30 8.44
CA CYS A 14 -9.80 -9.92 8.22
C CYS A 14 -8.32 -9.69 8.51
N CYS A 15 -7.80 -10.23 9.62
CA CYS A 15 -6.38 -10.14 9.98
C CYS A 15 -5.49 -10.80 8.92
N TYR A 16 -5.83 -12.02 8.48
CA TYR A 16 -5.10 -12.73 7.44
C TYR A 16 -5.00 -11.92 6.14
N CYS A 17 -6.09 -11.28 5.71
CA CYS A 17 -6.07 -10.44 4.50
C CYS A 17 -5.28 -9.16 4.68
N HIS A 18 -5.34 -8.56 5.87
CA HIS A 18 -4.59 -7.35 6.22
C HIS A 18 -3.09 -7.64 6.19
N ASP A 19 -2.62 -8.70 6.86
CA ASP A 19 -1.19 -9.06 6.91
C ASP A 19 -0.58 -9.22 5.52
N ILE A 20 -1.29 -9.85 4.57
CA ILE A 20 -0.84 -9.98 3.17
C ILE A 20 -0.75 -8.61 2.48
N GLY A 21 -1.77 -7.76 2.63
CA GLY A 21 -1.80 -6.43 2.02
C GLY A 21 -0.80 -5.46 2.64
N TYR A 22 -0.38 -5.74 3.88
CA TYR A 22 0.47 -4.89 4.69
C TYR A 22 1.97 -5.27 4.61
N ASP A 23 2.31 -6.38 3.95
CA ASP A 23 3.68 -6.79 3.62
C ASP A 23 4.30 -5.91 2.51
N THR A 24 4.48 -4.63 2.82
CA THR A 24 4.97 -3.60 1.90
C THR A 24 5.44 -2.37 2.68
N HIS A 25 6.34 -1.58 2.09
CA HIS A 25 6.77 -0.28 2.63
C HIS A 25 6.10 0.92 1.94
N ASP A 26 5.37 0.66 0.85
CA ASP A 26 4.65 1.68 0.08
C ASP A 26 3.46 2.22 0.86
N GLN A 27 3.47 3.53 1.15
CA GLN A 27 2.44 4.17 1.98
C GLN A 27 1.04 4.12 1.37
N ALA A 28 0.91 4.13 0.04
CA ALA A 28 -0.38 4.08 -0.62
C ALA A 28 -0.98 2.67 -0.53
N LYS A 29 -0.14 1.64 -0.68
CA LYS A 29 -0.54 0.25 -0.48
C LYS A 29 -0.92 -0.02 0.98
N LEU A 30 -0.14 0.50 1.94
CA LEU A 30 -0.47 0.39 3.36
C LEU A 30 -1.80 1.07 3.71
N LEU A 31 -2.05 2.28 3.20
CA LEU A 31 -3.33 2.97 3.40
C LEU A 31 -4.49 2.17 2.80
N LYS A 32 -4.29 1.58 1.61
CA LYS A 32 -5.29 0.71 0.98
C LYS A 32 -5.60 -0.52 1.84
N ALA A 33 -4.56 -1.15 2.41
CA ALA A 33 -4.72 -2.30 3.29
C ALA A 33 -5.52 -1.94 4.55
N ASP A 34 -5.23 -0.79 5.18
CA ASP A 34 -5.96 -0.32 6.36
C ASP A 34 -7.44 -0.04 6.08
N LEU A 35 -7.75 0.62 4.96
CA LEU A 35 -9.13 0.92 4.57
C LEU A 35 -9.93 -0.37 4.35
N ALA A 36 -9.33 -1.33 3.64
CA ALA A 36 -9.95 -2.65 3.43
C ALA A 36 -10.13 -3.42 4.75
N PHE A 37 -9.16 -3.32 5.66
CA PHE A 37 -9.25 -3.97 6.96
C PHE A 37 -10.35 -3.34 7.83
N LEU A 38 -10.43 -2.01 7.87
CA LEU A 38 -11.51 -1.30 8.56
C LEU A 38 -12.89 -1.70 8.03
N GLU A 39 -13.06 -1.72 6.70
CA GLU A 39 -14.31 -2.16 6.08
C GLU A 39 -14.65 -3.62 6.46
N CYS A 40 -13.65 -4.52 6.43
CA CYS A 40 -13.81 -5.91 6.83
C CYS A 40 -14.26 -6.05 8.29
N LEU A 41 -13.68 -5.25 9.18
CA LEU A 41 -14.00 -5.23 10.60
C LEU A 41 -15.36 -4.60 10.88
N GLU A 42 -15.90 -3.73 10.04
CA GLU A 42 -17.17 -3.03 10.31
C GLU A 42 -18.41 -3.79 9.82
N LYS A 43 -18.23 -4.90 9.08
CA LYS A 43 -19.36 -5.70 8.61
C LYS A 43 -20.24 -6.20 9.77
N PRO A 44 -21.58 -6.17 9.61
CA PRO A 44 -22.50 -6.68 10.62
C PRO A 44 -22.60 -8.21 10.58
N ARG A 45 -23.08 -8.82 11.68
CA ARG A 45 -23.42 -10.26 11.78
C ARG A 45 -22.27 -11.23 11.45
N MET A 46 -21.10 -10.95 11.99
CA MET A 46 -19.91 -11.74 11.70
C MET A 46 -19.86 -12.96 12.62
N ALA A 47 -19.50 -14.12 12.06
CA ALA A 47 -19.30 -15.31 12.86
C ALA A 47 -18.00 -15.17 13.66
N THR A 48 -18.11 -15.20 14.99
CA THR A 48 -16.97 -15.32 15.90
C THR A 48 -16.94 -16.74 16.44
N LYS A 49 -15.77 -17.39 16.40
CA LYS A 49 -15.58 -18.70 17.03
C LYS A 49 -14.57 -18.55 18.17
N GLY A 50 -14.88 -19.11 19.35
CA GLY A 50 -14.00 -19.06 20.51
C GLY A 50 -14.29 -17.87 21.44
N GLY A 51 -13.22 -17.21 21.93
CA GLY A 51 -13.28 -16.19 22.98
C GLY A 51 -13.96 -14.87 22.56
N ALA A 52 -15.30 -14.86 22.55
CA ALA A 52 -16.11 -13.76 22.03
C ALA A 52 -15.78 -12.39 22.65
N HIS A 53 -15.52 -12.32 23.96
CA HIS A 53 -15.16 -11.07 24.63
C HIS A 53 -13.81 -10.51 24.18
N VAL A 54 -12.79 -11.37 24.07
CA VAL A 54 -11.45 -10.95 23.63
C VAL A 54 -11.49 -10.51 22.17
N ALA A 55 -12.16 -11.28 21.31
CA ALA A 55 -12.36 -10.93 19.91
C ALA A 55 -13.11 -9.60 19.75
N PHE A 56 -14.13 -9.35 20.57
CA PHE A 56 -14.87 -8.09 20.58
C PHE A 56 -13.97 -6.90 20.96
N LEU A 57 -13.21 -7.02 22.06
CA LEU A 57 -12.30 -5.97 22.51
C LEU A 57 -11.20 -5.70 21.48
N TYR A 58 -10.57 -6.76 20.96
CA TYR A 58 -9.56 -6.64 19.92
C TYR A 58 -10.10 -5.93 18.68
N ARG A 59 -11.26 -6.36 18.17
CA ARG A 59 -11.94 -5.71 17.04
C ARG A 59 -12.21 -4.22 17.32
N ALA A 60 -12.74 -3.89 18.50
CA ALA A 60 -13.04 -2.51 18.86
C ALA A 60 -11.77 -1.64 18.90
N MET A 61 -10.68 -2.15 19.47
CA MET A 61 -9.38 -1.45 19.49
C MET A 61 -8.82 -1.27 18.08
N CYS A 62 -8.86 -2.29 17.21
CA CYS A 62 -8.42 -2.18 15.83
C CYS A 62 -9.21 -1.13 15.06
N ILE A 63 -10.54 -1.15 15.16
CA ILE A 63 -11.40 -0.13 14.52
C ILE A 63 -11.03 1.27 15.01
N ALA A 64 -10.89 1.47 16.32
CA ALA A 64 -10.52 2.77 16.88
C ALA A 64 -9.13 3.22 16.41
N GLY A 65 -8.12 2.35 16.48
CA GLY A 65 -6.76 2.65 16.04
C GLY A 65 -6.68 2.98 14.54
N LEU A 66 -7.41 2.23 13.70
CA LEU A 66 -7.49 2.49 12.26
C LEU A 66 -8.13 3.86 11.99
N ARG A 67 -9.34 4.10 12.51
CA ARG A 67 -10.13 5.30 12.21
C ARG A 67 -9.48 6.59 12.71
N TYR A 68 -8.93 6.56 13.93
CA TYR A 68 -8.52 7.78 14.60
C TYR A 68 -7.01 8.02 14.57
N ILE A 69 -6.19 7.02 14.26
CA ILE A 69 -4.73 7.13 14.32
C ILE A 69 -4.09 6.77 12.97
N LEU A 70 -4.16 5.50 12.56
CA LEU A 70 -3.34 4.97 11.46
C LEU A 70 -3.73 5.53 10.09
N ILE A 71 -5.03 5.54 9.76
CA ILE A 71 -5.51 6.05 8.47
C ILE A 71 -5.21 7.55 8.31
N PRO A 72 -5.57 8.44 9.27
CA PRO A 72 -5.23 9.86 9.19
C PRO A 72 -3.72 10.10 9.05
N TYR A 73 -2.91 9.35 9.81
CA TYR A 73 -1.45 9.46 9.74
C TYR A 73 -0.91 9.10 8.35
N ARG A 74 -1.36 7.99 7.76
CA ARG A 74 -0.93 7.59 6.41
C ARG A 74 -1.39 8.56 5.34
N MET A 75 -2.60 9.09 5.46
CA MET A 75 -3.07 10.16 4.56
C MET A 75 -2.17 11.39 4.65
N GLN A 76 -1.70 11.76 5.84
CA GLN A 76 -0.72 12.83 6.02
C GLN A 76 0.61 12.50 5.35
N LEU A 77 1.14 11.29 5.53
CA LEU A 77 2.40 10.87 4.89
C LEU A 77 2.33 10.94 3.37
N LEU A 78 1.23 10.49 2.77
CA LEU A 78 1.03 10.58 1.32
C LEU A 78 0.93 12.01 0.81
N ARG A 79 0.37 12.93 1.60
CA ARG A 79 0.35 14.36 1.26
C ARG A 79 1.74 15.00 1.32
N LEU A 80 2.60 14.50 2.22
CA LEU A 80 3.96 15.00 2.40
C LEU A 80 4.95 14.39 1.42
N GLN A 81 4.62 13.26 0.77
CA GLN A 81 5.47 12.72 -0.29
C GLN A 81 5.61 13.77 -1.39
N PRO A 82 6.83 14.29 -1.64
CA PRO A 82 7.04 15.26 -2.69
C PRO A 82 6.68 14.58 -4.01
N GLY A 83 5.64 15.08 -4.69
CA GLY A 83 5.47 14.80 -6.11
C GLY A 83 6.70 15.28 -6.87
N PRO A 84 6.93 14.81 -8.12
CA PRO A 84 7.98 15.38 -8.94
C PRO A 84 7.77 16.89 -8.98
N SER A 85 8.79 17.65 -8.55
CA SER A 85 8.64 19.09 -8.45
C SER A 85 8.35 19.66 -9.84
N PHE A 86 7.65 20.79 -9.93
CA PHE A 86 7.36 21.41 -11.23
C PHE A 86 8.64 21.65 -12.04
N VAL A 87 9.76 21.95 -11.36
CA VAL A 87 11.08 22.08 -11.98
C VAL A 87 11.64 20.74 -12.50
N ASP A 88 11.39 19.61 -11.83
CA ASP A 88 11.79 18.29 -12.33
C ASP A 88 10.97 17.88 -13.57
N VAL A 89 9.66 18.16 -13.56
CA VAL A 89 8.78 17.87 -14.70
C VAL A 89 9.14 18.75 -15.90
N PHE A 90 9.32 20.05 -15.67
CA PHE A 90 9.71 20.99 -16.71
C PHE A 90 11.12 20.71 -17.24
N GLY A 91 12.06 20.36 -16.36
CA GLY A 91 13.42 19.96 -16.73
C GLY A 91 13.44 18.70 -17.60
N ASN A 92 12.67 17.67 -17.24
CA ASN A 92 12.54 16.45 -18.04
C ASN A 92 11.86 16.71 -19.40
N LEU A 93 10.84 17.58 -19.44
CA LEU A 93 10.19 17.97 -20.68
C LEU A 93 11.16 18.71 -21.60
N MET A 94 11.89 19.70 -21.07
CA MET A 94 12.87 20.46 -21.83
C MET A 94 14.04 19.59 -22.29
N SER A 95 14.54 18.67 -21.47
CA SER A 95 15.57 17.70 -21.87
C SER A 95 15.11 16.84 -23.05
N LYS A 96 13.84 16.42 -23.05
CA LYS A 96 13.24 15.62 -24.13
C LYS A 96 12.99 16.43 -25.41
N VAL A 97 12.73 17.73 -25.29
CA VAL A 97 12.60 18.68 -26.42
C VAL A 97 13.97 19.07 -26.99
N THR A 98 15.03 19.05 -26.17
CA THR A 98 16.39 19.49 -26.55
C THR A 98 17.24 18.37 -27.17
N MET A 99 16.71 17.16 -27.33
CA MET A 99 17.38 16.07 -28.07
C MET A 99 16.80 15.90 -29.49
N PRO A 100 17.23 16.70 -30.48
CA PRO A 100 17.06 16.34 -31.88
C PRO A 100 18.07 15.22 -32.21
N GLY A 101 17.62 14.24 -32.98
CA GLY A 101 18.30 12.96 -33.20
C GLY A 101 19.78 13.08 -33.60
N LYS A 102 20.64 12.32 -32.91
CA LYS A 102 21.88 11.83 -33.51
C LYS A 102 21.56 10.56 -34.30
N VAL A 103 21.48 10.71 -35.61
CA VAL A 103 21.63 9.62 -36.58
C VAL A 103 22.90 8.85 -36.23
N ALA A 104 22.78 7.57 -35.96
CA ALA A 104 23.91 6.66 -35.83
C ALA A 104 24.54 6.48 -37.23
N THR A 105 25.70 7.10 -37.46
CA THR A 105 26.55 6.75 -38.60
C THR A 105 27.40 5.55 -38.20
N THR A 106 27.06 4.39 -38.77
CA THR A 106 27.89 3.20 -38.81
C THR A 106 29.15 3.50 -39.61
N ASN A 107 30.30 3.64 -38.94
CA ASN A 107 31.60 3.64 -39.59
C ASN A 107 32.18 2.23 -39.54
N HIS A 108 32.06 1.52 -40.67
CA HIS A 108 32.85 0.33 -40.96
C HIS A 108 34.24 0.82 -41.38
N LYS A 109 35.27 0.61 -40.56
CA LYS A 109 36.66 0.69 -41.00
C LYS A 109 37.43 -0.51 -40.47
N GLU A 110 37.79 -1.36 -41.42
CA GLU A 110 38.50 -2.61 -41.26
C GLU A 110 39.85 -2.39 -40.55
N ARG A 111 40.17 -3.32 -39.64
CA ARG A 111 41.49 -3.52 -39.06
C ARG A 111 42.35 -4.28 -40.06
N LEU A 112 43.56 -3.77 -40.28
CA LEU A 112 44.74 -4.60 -40.57
C LEU A 112 45.05 -5.49 -39.37
#